data_AF-A0A1H9TUU2-F1
#
_entry.id   AF-A0A1H9TUU2-F1
#
_cell.length_a   1.000
_cell.length_b   1.000
_cell.length_c   1.000
_cell.angle_alpha   90.00
_cell.angle_beta   90.00
_cell.angle_gamma   90.00
#
_symmetry.space_group_name_H-M   'P 1'
#
loop_
_entity.id
_entity.type
_entity.pdbx_description
1 polymer ?
#
loop_
_entity_poly.entity_id
_entity_poly.type
_entity_poly.pdbx_seq_one_letter_code
_entity_poly.pdbx_strand_id
1 'polypeptide(L)'
;MDLRSRVIDAAQSDSSIRQAARRFGVDVTTATRWVRRWREHGESSARRQGKPRGSCLDPHRDDLLALVERTCDLALAEIVAHLRVEHGLSVGTTTVWKFLERQGLTYKKRLFMDSRQFRTSRLTGTGPAKLRALMRPRVSA
;
A
#
# COMPACT_ATOMS: atom_id res chain seq x y z
N MET A 1 12.54 6.30 28.47
CA MET A 1 12.98 7.55 27.79
C MET A 1 13.81 7.19 26.57
N ASP A 2 13.44 7.67 25.38
CA ASP A 2 14.19 7.46 24.12
C ASP A 2 15.53 8.23 24.13
N LEU A 3 16.48 7.84 23.28
CA LEU A 3 17.75 8.54 23.12
C LEU A 3 17.54 10.01 22.70
N ARG A 4 16.62 10.26 21.76
CA ARG A 4 16.35 11.61 21.26
C ARG A 4 15.86 12.54 22.37
N SER A 5 14.91 12.07 23.16
CA SER A 5 14.36 12.81 24.30
C SER A 5 15.47 13.20 25.26
N ARG A 6 16.38 12.28 25.62
CA ARG A 6 17.52 12.59 26.50
C ARG A 6 18.47 13.64 25.93
N VAL A 7 18.75 13.60 24.63
CA VAL A 7 19.58 14.62 23.97
C VAL A 7 18.89 15.98 23.96
N ILE A 8 17.58 16.00 23.67
CA ILE A 8 16.76 17.22 23.65
C ILE A 8 16.70 17.83 25.06
N ASP A 9 16.38 17.03 26.08
CA ASP A 9 16.26 17.48 27.46
C ASP A 9 17.59 18.09 27.94
N ALA A 10 18.72 17.43 27.68
CA ALA A 10 20.03 17.97 28.02
C ALA A 10 20.36 19.27 27.27
N ALA A 11 19.96 19.37 26.00
CA ALA A 11 20.16 20.59 25.20
C ALA A 11 19.25 21.76 25.66
N GLN A 12 18.17 21.46 26.39
CA GLN A 12 17.29 22.46 26.98
C GLN A 12 17.72 22.87 28.40
N SER A 13 18.38 21.99 29.14
CA SER A 13 18.82 22.21 30.52
C SER A 13 20.26 22.79 30.62
N ASP A 14 20.56 23.84 29.86
CA ASP A 14 21.85 24.57 29.88
C ASP A 14 23.10 23.87 29.29
N SER A 15 22.97 22.73 28.63
CA SER A 15 24.07 22.20 27.79
C SER A 15 23.92 22.66 26.35
N SER A 16 25.01 23.10 25.73
CA SER A 16 25.00 23.31 24.27
C SER A 16 24.66 22.00 23.54
N ILE A 17 24.04 22.09 22.36
CA ILE A 17 23.73 20.91 21.53
C ILE A 17 24.98 20.03 21.31
N ARG A 18 26.15 20.67 21.15
CA ARG A 18 27.44 19.98 20.98
C ARG A 18 27.86 19.20 22.23
N GLN A 19 27.64 19.76 23.42
CA GLN A 19 27.91 19.04 24.68
C GLN A 19 26.93 17.89 24.88
N ALA A 20 25.64 18.09 24.59
CA ALA A 20 24.65 17.02 24.63
C ALA A 20 25.01 15.88 23.66
N ALA A 21 25.40 16.21 22.42
CA ALA A 21 25.86 15.26 21.42
C ALA A 21 27.05 14.41 21.94
N ARG A 22 28.08 15.06 22.50
CA ARG A 22 29.24 14.38 23.11
C ARG A 22 28.84 13.49 24.29
N ARG A 23 27.99 13.98 25.20
CA ARG A 23 27.52 13.24 26.38
C ARG A 23 26.81 11.93 26.00
N PHE A 24 26.05 11.93 24.91
CA PHE A 24 25.25 10.78 24.48
C PHE A 24 25.87 9.98 23.32
N GLY A 25 27.09 10.32 22.89
CA GLY A 25 27.78 9.61 21.80
C GLY A 25 27.09 9.73 20.44
N VAL A 26 26.41 10.85 20.18
CA VAL A 26 25.70 11.12 18.91
C VAL A 26 26.44 12.19 18.13
N ASP A 27 26.44 12.10 16.80
CA ASP A 27 27.00 13.15 15.96
C ASP A 27 26.28 14.50 16.15
N VAL A 28 27.04 15.60 16.13
CA VAL A 28 26.52 16.95 16.39
C VAL A 28 25.47 17.38 15.36
N THR A 29 25.59 16.96 14.10
CA THR A 29 24.59 17.29 13.07
C THR A 29 23.28 16.57 13.35
N THR A 30 23.34 15.33 13.84
CA THR A 30 22.16 14.54 14.20
C THR A 30 21.46 15.13 15.42
N ALA A 31 22.22 15.47 16.47
CA ALA A 31 21.69 16.14 17.65
C ALA A 31 21.04 17.49 17.29
N THR A 32 21.67 18.26 16.41
CA THR A 32 21.13 19.53 15.90
C THR A 32 19.80 19.31 15.18
N ARG A 33 19.69 18.29 14.32
CA ARG A 33 18.44 17.95 13.62
C ARG A 33 17.32 17.57 14.59
N TRP A 34 17.63 16.86 15.67
CA TRP A 34 16.63 16.48 16.69
C TRP A 34 16.15 17.70 17.48
N VAL A 35 17.07 18.52 17.98
CA VAL A 35 16.72 19.74 18.75
C VAL A 35 15.95 20.73 17.89
N ARG A 36 16.37 20.95 16.64
CA ARG A 36 15.66 21.83 15.70
C ARG A 36 14.22 21.36 15.48
N ARG A 37 14.03 20.07 15.20
CA ARG A 37 12.69 19.50 14.99
C ARG A 37 11.80 19.63 16.22
N TRP A 38 12.37 19.41 17.41
CA TRP A 38 11.64 19.59 18.65
C TRP A 38 11.22 21.05 18.85
N ARG A 39 12.08 22.03 18.52
CA ARG A 39 11.72 23.46 18.57
C ARG A 39 10.64 23.85 17.56
N GLU A 40 10.67 23.27 16.35
CA GLU A 40 9.74 23.59 15.27
C GLU A 40 8.37 22.90 15.43
N HIS A 41 8.35 21.67 15.95
CA HIS A 41 7.14 20.82 15.92
C HIS A 41 6.80 20.14 17.26
N GLY A 42 7.61 20.30 18.31
CA GLY A 42 7.44 19.59 19.58
C GLY A 42 7.74 18.07 19.50
N GLU A 43 8.19 17.58 18.35
CA GLU A 43 8.41 16.16 18.11
C GLU A 43 9.76 15.69 18.66
N SER A 44 9.74 14.79 19.65
CA SER A 44 10.94 14.06 20.12
C SER A 44 11.03 12.63 19.59
N SER A 45 9.92 12.07 19.09
CA SER A 45 9.86 10.71 18.54
C SER A 45 10.39 10.63 17.11
N ALA A 46 10.97 9.49 16.74
CA ALA A 46 11.20 9.18 15.33
C ALA A 46 9.88 9.22 14.54
N ARG A 47 9.90 9.88 13.38
CA ARG A 47 8.82 9.74 12.40
C ARG A 47 8.82 8.32 11.83
N ARG A 48 7.64 7.86 11.44
CA ARG A 48 7.48 6.58 10.76
C ARG A 48 8.39 6.52 9.52
N GLN A 49 9.25 5.52 9.47
CA GLN A 49 10.09 5.23 8.32
C GLN A 49 9.35 4.30 7.35
N GLY A 50 9.70 4.37 6.07
CA GLY A 50 9.16 3.51 5.02
C GLY A 50 7.88 4.01 4.35
N LYS A 51 7.37 3.22 3.39
CA LYS A 51 6.23 3.58 2.55
C LYS A 51 4.98 3.92 3.39
N PRO A 52 4.28 5.04 3.14
CA PRO A 52 2.99 5.35 3.74
C PRO A 52 2.04 4.13 3.69
N ARG A 53 1.24 3.94 4.74
CA ARG A 53 0.17 2.93 4.69
C ARG A 53 -0.93 3.44 3.76
N GLY A 54 -1.50 2.53 3.00
CA GLY A 54 -2.64 2.83 2.13
C GLY A 54 -2.37 2.57 0.64
N SER A 55 -3.44 2.68 -0.14
CA SER A 55 -3.46 2.63 -1.60
C SER A 55 -4.07 3.92 -2.13
N CYS A 56 -3.70 4.30 -3.36
CA CYS A 56 -4.39 5.38 -4.08
C CYS A 56 -5.89 5.08 -4.32
N LEU A 57 -6.32 3.84 -4.11
CA LEU A 57 -7.70 3.39 -4.21
C LEU A 57 -8.49 3.55 -2.92
N ASP A 58 -7.84 3.87 -1.79
CA ASP A 58 -8.52 3.99 -0.50
C ASP A 58 -9.62 5.09 -0.49
N PRO A 59 -9.46 6.24 -1.17
CA PRO A 59 -10.56 7.22 -1.32
C PRO A 59 -11.77 6.71 -2.11
N HIS A 60 -11.57 5.71 -2.99
CA HIS A 60 -12.61 5.15 -3.87
C HIS A 60 -13.11 3.79 -3.35
N ARG A 61 -12.89 3.52 -2.06
CA ARG A 61 -13.14 2.21 -1.48
C ARG A 61 -14.60 1.79 -1.61
N ASP A 62 -15.50 2.67 -1.22
CA ASP A 62 -16.91 2.31 -1.10
C ASP A 62 -17.56 2.12 -2.48
N ASP A 63 -17.17 2.94 -3.46
CA ASP A 63 -17.56 2.78 -4.87
C ASP A 63 -17.10 1.42 -5.44
N LEU A 64 -15.84 1.05 -5.17
CA LEU A 64 -15.27 -0.23 -5.60
C LEU A 64 -15.95 -1.42 -4.94
N LEU A 65 -16.25 -1.34 -3.64
CA LEU A 65 -16.95 -2.43 -2.95
C LEU A 65 -18.39 -2.57 -3.46
N ALA A 66 -19.11 -1.46 -3.64
CA ALA A 66 -20.45 -1.47 -4.21
C ALA A 66 -20.47 -2.02 -5.65
N LEU A 67 -19.46 -1.71 -6.47
CA LEU A 67 -19.31 -2.27 -7.82
C LEU A 67 -19.17 -3.79 -7.79
N VAL A 68 -18.34 -4.29 -6.87
CA VAL A 68 -18.08 -5.73 -6.69
C VAL A 68 -19.30 -6.45 -6.13
N GLU A 69 -20.01 -5.85 -5.18
CA GLU A 69 -21.24 -6.42 -4.60
C GLU A 69 -22.36 -6.50 -5.64
N ARG A 70 -22.53 -5.46 -6.47
CA ARG A 70 -23.50 -5.47 -7.57
C ARG A 70 -23.16 -6.49 -8.66
N THR A 71 -21.88 -6.79 -8.85
CA THR A 71 -21.43 -7.63 -9.97
C THR A 71 -20.42 -8.67 -9.51
N CYS A 72 -20.94 -9.87 -9.20
CA CYS A 72 -20.16 -10.97 -8.64
C CYS A 72 -19.08 -11.54 -9.61
N ASP A 73 -19.17 -11.28 -10.91
CA ASP A 73 -18.24 -11.78 -11.95
C ASP A 73 -17.36 -10.69 -12.60
N LEU A 74 -17.03 -9.61 -11.87
CA LEU A 74 -16.19 -8.53 -12.41
C LEU A 74 -14.72 -8.96 -12.57
N ALA A 75 -14.17 -8.82 -13.77
CA ALA A 75 -12.75 -9.05 -14.01
C ALA A 75 -11.89 -7.88 -13.49
N LEU A 76 -10.65 -8.15 -13.05
CA LEU A 76 -9.72 -7.09 -12.60
C LEU A 76 -9.51 -6.00 -13.66
N ALA A 77 -9.51 -6.36 -14.94
CA ALA A 77 -9.39 -5.41 -16.05
C ALA A 77 -10.60 -4.48 -16.16
N GLU A 78 -11.79 -4.95 -15.80
CA GLU A 78 -13.02 -4.16 -15.79
C GLU A 78 -13.02 -3.18 -14.62
N ILE A 79 -12.49 -3.56 -13.46
CA ILE A 79 -12.26 -2.64 -12.34
C ILE A 79 -11.27 -1.55 -12.74
N VAL A 80 -10.17 -1.90 -13.40
CA VAL A 80 -9.20 -0.91 -13.91
C VAL A 80 -9.85 0.04 -14.91
N ALA A 81 -10.68 -0.47 -15.82
CA ALA A 81 -11.41 0.36 -16.77
C ALA A 81 -12.39 1.31 -16.07
N HIS A 82 -13.14 0.81 -15.08
CA HIS A 82 -14.04 1.62 -14.27
C HIS A 82 -13.29 2.74 -13.54
N LEU A 83 -12.18 2.43 -12.87
CA LEU A 83 -11.33 3.42 -12.20
C LEU A 83 -10.81 4.50 -13.14
N ARG A 84 -10.48 4.13 -14.38
CA ARG A 84 -10.03 5.08 -15.40
C ARG A 84 -11.15 5.98 -15.87
N VAL A 85 -12.36 5.45 -16.08
CA VAL A 85 -13.51 6.19 -16.61
C VAL A 85 -14.13 7.09 -15.53
N GLU A 86 -14.44 6.53 -14.36
CA GLU A 86 -15.19 7.26 -13.31
C GLU A 86 -14.31 8.17 -12.46
N HIS A 87 -13.04 7.83 -12.28
CA HIS A 87 -12.15 8.56 -11.37
C HIS A 87 -10.87 9.10 -12.03
N GLY A 88 -10.69 8.89 -13.34
CA GLY A 88 -9.47 9.31 -14.05
C GLY A 88 -8.20 8.61 -13.57
N LEU A 89 -8.31 7.49 -12.83
CA LEU A 89 -7.18 6.81 -12.21
C LEU A 89 -6.61 5.73 -13.13
N SER A 90 -5.37 5.95 -13.58
CA SER A 90 -4.59 4.94 -14.30
C SER A 90 -3.81 4.06 -13.32
N VAL A 91 -4.35 2.88 -13.00
CA VAL A 91 -3.72 1.91 -12.10
C VAL A 91 -3.56 0.54 -12.76
N GLY A 92 -2.50 -0.17 -12.40
CA GLY A 92 -2.30 -1.55 -12.83
C GLY A 92 -3.20 -2.54 -12.08
N THR A 93 -3.43 -3.71 -12.70
CA THR A 93 -4.21 -4.82 -12.11
C THR A 93 -3.68 -5.29 -10.77
N THR A 94 -2.36 -5.27 -10.56
CA THR A 94 -1.73 -5.62 -9.27
C THR A 94 -2.14 -4.68 -8.13
N THR A 95 -2.33 -3.39 -8.41
CA THR A 95 -2.76 -2.40 -7.40
C THR A 95 -4.19 -2.68 -6.97
N VAL A 96 -5.06 -2.98 -7.94
CA VAL A 96 -6.45 -3.39 -7.69
C VAL A 96 -6.50 -4.71 -6.92
N TRP A 97 -5.70 -5.71 -7.32
CA TRP A 97 -5.64 -6.99 -6.64
C TRP A 97 -5.20 -6.86 -5.17
N LYS A 98 -4.11 -6.13 -4.90
CA LYS A 98 -3.66 -5.84 -3.52
C LYS A 98 -4.69 -5.04 -2.72
N PHE A 99 -5.46 -4.16 -3.39
CA PHE A 99 -6.53 -3.44 -2.73
C PHE A 99 -7.65 -4.40 -2.29
N LEU A 100 -8.13 -5.26 -3.19
CA LEU A 100 -9.20 -6.22 -2.92
C LEU A 100 -8.78 -7.27 -1.87
N GLU A 101 -7.55 -7.75 -1.94
CA GLU A 101 -6.97 -8.67 -0.95
C GLU A 101 -7.02 -8.06 0.47
N ARG A 102 -6.67 -6.78 0.62
CA ARG A 102 -6.77 -6.05 1.89
C ARG A 102 -8.21 -5.89 2.39
N GLN A 103 -9.20 -5.87 1.50
CA GLN A 103 -10.62 -5.83 1.85
C GLN A 103 -11.21 -7.23 2.13
N GLY A 104 -10.38 -8.29 2.11
CA GLY A 104 -10.85 -9.66 2.34
C GLY A 104 -11.60 -10.28 1.16
N LEU A 105 -11.52 -9.67 -0.02
CA LEU A 105 -12.12 -10.18 -1.25
C LEU A 105 -11.09 -11.05 -1.98
N THR A 106 -11.42 -12.33 -2.15
CA THR A 106 -10.55 -13.29 -2.85
C THR A 106 -11.05 -13.57 -4.27
N TYR A 107 -10.13 -13.51 -5.23
CA TYR A 107 -10.33 -13.96 -6.60
C TYR A 107 -10.27 -15.48 -6.65
N LYS A 108 -11.40 -16.16 -6.86
CA LYS A 108 -11.39 -17.61 -7.07
C LYS A 108 -11.09 -17.91 -8.54
N LYS A 109 -9.85 -18.32 -8.83
CA LYS A 109 -9.48 -18.83 -10.15
C LYS A 109 -10.26 -20.14 -10.41
N ARG A 110 -11.20 -20.14 -11.35
CA ARG A 110 -11.75 -21.40 -11.88
C ARG A 110 -10.70 -21.99 -12.81
N LEU A 111 -10.01 -23.04 -12.36
CA LEU A 111 -9.22 -23.89 -13.25
C LEU A 111 -10.22 -24.59 -14.17
N PHE A 112 -10.40 -24.08 -15.38
CA PHE A 112 -10.81 -24.95 -16.47
C PHE A 112 -9.66 -25.95 -16.63
N MET A 113 -9.80 -27.14 -16.07
CA MET A 113 -9.04 -28.29 -16.53
C MET A 113 -9.51 -28.54 -17.97
N ASP A 114 -8.86 -27.90 -18.93
CA ASP A 114 -8.92 -28.32 -20.32
C ASP A 114 -8.06 -29.57 -20.48
N SER A 115 -8.58 -30.69 -19.99
CA SER A 115 -8.02 -32.01 -20.26
C SER A 115 -8.46 -32.43 -21.67
N ARG A 116 -7.93 -31.77 -22.70
CA ARG A 116 -7.76 -32.27 -24.09
C ARG A 116 -7.38 -31.11 -25.02
N GLN A 117 -6.07 -30.90 -25.23
CA GLN A 117 -5.42 -30.79 -26.56
C GLN A 117 -4.04 -30.11 -26.45
N PHE A 118 -3.01 -30.91 -26.16
CA PHE A 118 -1.69 -30.64 -26.72
C PHE A 118 -1.50 -31.53 -27.94
N ARG A 119 -1.98 -31.07 -29.09
CA ARG A 119 -1.55 -31.56 -30.40
C ARG A 119 -1.38 -30.39 -31.37
N THR A 120 -0.11 -29.98 -31.49
CA THR A 120 0.58 -29.54 -32.71
C THR A 120 -0.13 -28.63 -33.74
N SER A 121 0.54 -27.49 -33.97
CA SER A 121 0.87 -26.90 -35.29
C SER A 121 0.27 -25.53 -35.63
N ARG A 122 1.05 -24.82 -36.45
CA ARG A 122 0.99 -23.41 -36.87
C ARG A 122 -0.36 -23.02 -37.50
N LEU A 123 -0.83 -21.82 -37.16
CA LEU A 123 -1.23 -20.70 -38.05
C LEU A 123 -2.30 -19.83 -37.37
N THR A 124 -2.14 -18.52 -37.50
CA THR A 124 -3.15 -17.44 -37.45
C THR A 124 -4.40 -17.60 -36.58
N GLY A 125 -4.58 -16.68 -35.63
CA GLY A 125 -5.91 -16.42 -35.07
C GLY A 125 -5.87 -15.98 -33.62
N THR A 126 -6.27 -14.73 -33.38
CA THR A 126 -7.00 -14.23 -32.22
C THR A 126 -7.08 -15.18 -31.01
N GLY A 127 -6.20 -14.93 -30.03
CA GLY A 127 -6.18 -15.66 -28.75
C GLY A 127 -7.38 -15.35 -27.85
N PRO A 128 -7.68 -16.24 -26.88
CA PRO A 128 -9.05 -16.58 -26.50
C PRO A 128 -9.73 -15.60 -25.54
N ALA A 129 -11.06 -15.67 -25.60
CA ALA A 129 -12.03 -14.91 -24.84
C ALA A 129 -11.76 -14.84 -23.31
N LYS A 130 -12.09 -13.66 -22.77
CA LYS A 130 -11.93 -13.19 -21.39
C LYS A 130 -12.28 -14.26 -20.35
N LEU A 131 -11.30 -14.58 -19.49
CA LEU A 131 -11.53 -15.30 -18.24
C LEU A 131 -12.49 -14.49 -17.34
N ARG A 132 -13.73 -14.95 -17.19
CA ARG A 132 -14.68 -14.49 -16.17
C ARG A 132 -14.45 -15.26 -14.87
N ALA A 133 -14.37 -14.54 -13.76
CA ALA A 133 -14.07 -15.10 -12.46
C ALA A 133 -14.95 -14.49 -11.40
N LEU A 134 -15.29 -15.33 -10.42
CA LEU A 134 -16.24 -15.02 -9.37
C LEU A 134 -15.48 -14.43 -8.18
N MET A 135 -15.80 -13.19 -7.81
CA MET A 135 -15.35 -12.59 -6.55
C MET A 135 -16.26 -13.11 -5.43
N ARG A 136 -15.70 -13.71 -4.38
CA ARG A 136 -16.46 -14.11 -3.19
C ARG A 136 -15.93 -13.41 -1.94
N PRO A 137 -16.81 -12.93 -1.04
CA PRO A 137 -16.40 -12.53 0.29
C PRO A 137 -15.85 -13.74 1.04
N ARG A 138 -14.79 -13.52 1.83
CA ARG A 138 -14.28 -14.53 2.75
C ARG A 138 -15.34 -14.81 3.81
N VAL A 139 -15.91 -16.02 3.78
CA VAL A 139 -16.77 -16.50 4.87
C VAL A 139 -15.85 -16.67 6.09
N SER A 140 -16.03 -15.82 7.10
CA SER A 140 -15.44 -16.03 8.43
C SER A 140 -16.24 -17.14 9.12
N ALA A 141 -15.56 -18.22 9.49
CA ALA A 141 -16.03 -19.17 10.50
C ALA A 141 -15.54 -18.73 11.88
#